data_AF-A0A933YLZ6-F1
#
_entry.id   AF-A0A933YLZ6-F1
#
_cell.length_a   1.000
_cell.length_b   1.000
_cell.length_c   1.000
_cell.angle_alpha   90.00
_cell.angle_beta   90.00
_cell.angle_gamma   90.00
#
_symmetry.space_group_name_H-M   'P 1'
#
loop_
_entity.id
_entity.type
_entity.pdbx_description
1 polymer ?
#
loop_
_entity_poly.entity_id
_entity_poly.type
_entity_poly.pdbx_seq_one_letter_code
_entity_poly.pdbx_strand_id
1 'polypeptide(L)'
;MRLWHNTEDAPRLPHRVLEGERVEVWVASYPIGLWHHVMVDWKVTHRNGKMESGSVPAFCPKGIPSEEVHDLSLCQNLWLAHLGPFLEGDSVEYVVAGVSCDEDFAPQVFKFTIEEEEKNNHGERPRVRNEHRRALRGSYQHV
;
A
#
# COMPACT_ATOMS: atom_id res chain seq x y z
N MET A 1 -17.43 -16.75 0.68
CA MET A 1 -16.05 -16.24 0.95
C MET A 1 -16.10 -15.04 1.90
N ARG A 2 -15.08 -14.79 2.73
CA ARG A 2 -14.93 -13.55 3.54
C ARG A 2 -13.77 -12.72 3.03
N LEU A 3 -13.93 -11.40 2.96
CA LEU A 3 -12.86 -10.45 2.64
C LEU A 3 -12.63 -9.44 3.76
N TRP A 4 -11.39 -9.02 3.94
CA TRP A 4 -11.05 -7.87 4.76
C TRP A 4 -9.94 -7.03 4.12
N HIS A 5 -9.97 -5.74 4.44
CA HIS A 5 -9.08 -4.72 3.92
C HIS A 5 -8.99 -3.57 4.93
N ASN A 6 -7.93 -2.76 4.82
CA ASN A 6 -7.60 -1.64 5.69
C ASN A 6 -7.31 -2.08 7.13
N THR A 7 -6.65 -3.23 7.24
CA THR A 7 -6.09 -3.83 8.47
C THR A 7 -4.58 -3.91 8.35
N GLU A 8 -3.88 -4.28 9.43
CA GLU A 8 -2.42 -4.39 9.44
C GLU A 8 -1.88 -5.41 8.42
N ASP A 9 -2.59 -6.52 8.24
CA ASP A 9 -2.25 -7.61 7.33
C ASP A 9 -2.77 -7.41 5.88
N ALA A 10 -3.71 -6.48 5.68
CA ALA A 10 -4.28 -6.14 4.38
C ALA A 10 -4.43 -4.61 4.22
N PRO A 11 -3.30 -3.86 4.23
CA PRO A 11 -3.33 -2.41 4.30
C PRO A 11 -3.64 -1.74 2.96
N ARG A 12 -3.92 -0.44 3.01
CA ARG A 12 -3.77 0.45 1.85
C ARG A 12 -2.44 1.19 1.97
N LEU A 13 -1.60 1.08 0.95
CA LEU A 13 -0.29 1.74 0.92
C LEU A 13 -0.20 2.69 -0.30
N PRO A 14 0.40 3.88 -0.17
CA PRO A 14 0.76 4.53 1.09
C PRO A 14 -0.48 5.02 1.86
N HIS A 15 -0.36 5.21 3.18
CA HIS A 15 -1.48 5.70 4.01
C HIS A 15 -1.85 7.15 3.69
N ARG A 16 -0.86 7.98 3.34
CA ARG A 16 -1.07 9.30 2.72
C ARG A 16 -0.60 9.20 1.28
N VAL A 17 -1.40 9.72 0.35
CA VAL A 17 -1.13 9.60 -1.08
C VAL A 17 -0.86 10.98 -1.62
N LEU A 18 0.29 11.13 -2.27
CA LEU A 18 0.70 12.34 -2.97
C LEU A 18 0.39 12.24 -4.46
N GLU A 19 0.47 13.38 -5.14
CA GLU A 19 0.31 13.44 -6.60
C GLU A 19 1.29 12.49 -7.30
N GLY A 20 0.79 11.74 -8.28
CA GLY A 20 1.61 10.83 -9.08
C GLY A 20 1.93 9.49 -8.40
N GLU A 21 1.60 9.32 -7.12
CA GLU A 21 1.78 8.04 -6.44
C GLU A 21 0.73 7.00 -6.87
N ARG A 22 1.16 5.74 -6.91
CA ARG A 22 0.25 4.60 -7.05
C ARG A 22 -0.17 4.13 -5.68
N VAL A 23 -1.42 3.72 -5.59
CA VAL A 23 -1.99 3.17 -4.36
C VAL A 23 -2.10 1.66 -4.50
N GLU A 24 -1.46 0.95 -3.59
CA GLU A 24 -1.61 -0.47 -3.37
C GLU A 24 -2.78 -0.74 -2.44
N VAL A 25 -3.71 -1.56 -2.89
CA VAL A 25 -4.85 -2.04 -2.13
C VAL A 25 -4.64 -3.52 -1.87
N TRP A 26 -4.22 -3.86 -0.66
CA TRP A 26 -4.05 -5.23 -0.23
C TRP A 26 -5.35 -5.76 0.37
N VAL A 27 -5.86 -6.87 -0.14
CA VAL A 27 -7.11 -7.49 0.32
C VAL A 27 -6.79 -8.90 0.77
N ALA A 28 -7.29 -9.30 1.92
CA ALA A 28 -7.17 -10.67 2.40
C ALA A 28 -8.51 -11.39 2.33
N SER A 29 -8.47 -12.72 2.20
CA SER A 29 -9.64 -13.57 2.00
C SER A 29 -9.61 -14.83 2.85
N TYR A 30 -10.77 -15.37 3.19
CA TYR A 30 -10.89 -16.68 3.87
C TYR A 30 -12.21 -17.38 3.52
N PRO A 31 -12.26 -18.72 3.42
CA PRO A 31 -11.13 -19.64 3.41
C PRO A 31 -10.25 -19.43 2.17
N ILE A 32 -9.11 -20.13 2.10
CA ILE A 32 -8.35 -20.22 0.86
C ILE A 32 -9.15 -21.07 -0.11
N GLY A 33 -9.46 -20.52 -1.27
CA GLY A 33 -10.23 -21.19 -2.31
C GLY A 33 -9.57 -21.02 -3.66
N LEU A 34 -9.48 -22.11 -4.40
CA LEU A 34 -9.25 -22.03 -5.84
C LEU A 34 -10.47 -21.31 -6.44
N TRP A 35 -10.25 -20.46 -7.46
CA TRP A 35 -11.32 -19.70 -8.15
C TRP A 35 -11.91 -18.53 -7.37
N HIS A 36 -11.20 -18.01 -6.38
CA HIS A 36 -11.50 -16.70 -5.83
C HIS A 36 -11.10 -15.61 -6.83
N HIS A 37 -11.98 -14.62 -6.98
CA HIS A 37 -11.73 -13.42 -7.76
C HIS A 37 -12.00 -12.21 -6.90
N VAL A 38 -11.03 -11.32 -6.77
CA VAL A 38 -11.18 -10.05 -6.05
C VAL A 38 -11.08 -8.90 -7.05
N MET A 39 -12.05 -7.99 -6.98
CA MET A 39 -12.15 -6.81 -7.83
C MET A 39 -12.15 -5.56 -6.97
N VAL A 40 -11.50 -4.52 -7.48
CA VAL A 40 -11.53 -3.19 -6.88
C VAL A 40 -12.15 -2.21 -7.88
N ASP A 41 -13.39 -1.82 -7.61
CA ASP A 41 -14.05 -0.75 -8.34
C ASP A 41 -13.66 0.58 -7.71
N TRP A 42 -13.38 1.60 -8.51
CA TRP A 42 -12.96 2.89 -8.01
C TRP A 42 -13.62 4.03 -8.74
N LYS A 43 -13.66 5.17 -8.07
CA LYS A 43 -14.23 6.42 -8.53
C LYS A 43 -13.38 7.58 -8.04
N VAL A 44 -12.95 8.42 -8.96
CA VAL A 44 -12.23 9.66 -8.70
C VAL A 44 -13.16 10.83 -8.97
N THR A 45 -13.11 11.82 -8.08
CA THR A 45 -13.67 13.15 -8.30
C THR A 45 -12.53 14.15 -8.28
N HIS A 46 -12.26 14.77 -9.43
CA HIS A 46 -11.17 15.72 -9.60
C HIS A 46 -11.52 17.11 -9.04
N ARG A 47 -10.51 17.97 -8.78
CA ARG A 47 -10.71 19.35 -8.31
C ARG A 47 -11.67 20.17 -9.20
N ASN A 48 -11.69 19.90 -10.51
CA ASN A 48 -12.58 20.57 -11.46
C ASN A 48 -14.02 20.01 -11.46
N GLY A 49 -14.34 19.06 -10.58
CA GLY A 49 -15.63 18.38 -10.50
C GLY A 49 -15.84 17.27 -11.52
N LYS A 50 -14.89 17.02 -12.44
CA LYS A 50 -14.95 15.88 -13.36
C LYS A 50 -14.86 14.59 -12.56
N MET A 51 -15.61 13.59 -12.98
CA MET A 51 -15.63 12.28 -12.35
C MET A 51 -15.12 11.22 -13.33
N GLU A 52 -14.31 10.32 -12.82
CA GLU A 52 -13.78 9.15 -13.53
C GLU A 52 -13.99 7.91 -12.68
N SER A 53 -14.11 6.75 -13.31
CA SER A 53 -14.30 5.48 -12.61
C SER A 53 -13.74 4.33 -13.40
N GLY A 54 -13.40 3.26 -12.71
CA GLY A 54 -12.89 2.04 -13.33
C GLY A 54 -13.02 0.84 -12.41
N SER A 55 -12.56 -0.30 -12.91
CA SER A 55 -12.50 -1.56 -12.18
C SER A 55 -11.15 -2.21 -12.46
N VAL A 56 -10.49 -2.71 -11.42
CA VAL A 56 -9.18 -3.36 -11.52
C VAL A 56 -9.25 -4.72 -10.83
N PRO A 57 -8.87 -5.81 -11.52
CA PRO A 57 -8.74 -7.11 -10.87
C PRO A 57 -7.54 -7.10 -9.92
N ALA A 58 -7.74 -7.57 -8.70
CA ALA A 58 -6.65 -7.84 -7.79
C ALA A 58 -5.99 -9.17 -8.16
N PHE A 59 -4.68 -9.27 -7.98
CA PHE A 59 -3.90 -10.48 -8.26
C PHE A 59 -3.19 -10.96 -7.01
N CYS A 60 -2.99 -12.27 -6.91
CA CYS A 60 -2.13 -12.86 -5.90
C CYS A 60 -0.65 -12.60 -6.29
N PRO A 61 0.12 -11.81 -5.51
CA PRO A 61 1.52 -11.57 -5.82
C PRO A 61 2.32 -12.87 -5.62
N LYS A 62 3.07 -13.29 -6.63
CA LYS A 62 3.98 -14.44 -6.52
C LYS A 62 5.22 -14.04 -5.72
N GLY A 63 5.59 -14.83 -4.71
CA GLY A 63 6.92 -14.77 -4.09
C GLY A 63 7.07 -13.78 -2.94
N ILE A 64 6.03 -13.56 -2.12
CA ILE A 64 6.25 -13.07 -0.76
C ILE A 64 7.07 -14.15 -0.02
N PRO A 65 8.35 -13.92 0.32
CA PRO A 65 9.18 -14.94 0.94
C PRO A 65 8.60 -15.28 2.32
N SER A 66 8.31 -16.55 2.51
CA SER A 66 7.72 -17.14 3.71
C SER A 66 8.68 -17.21 4.91
N GLU A 67 9.64 -16.29 5.05
CA GLU A 67 10.57 -16.32 6.19
C GLU A 67 9.93 -15.83 7.50
N GLU A 68 8.89 -14.99 7.42
CA GLU A 68 8.06 -14.62 8.58
C GLU A 68 6.71 -15.36 8.61
N VAL A 69 6.42 -16.15 7.58
CA VAL A 69 5.10 -16.71 7.33
C VAL A 69 5.25 -18.21 7.15
N HIS A 70 5.15 -18.97 8.24
CA HIS A 70 5.35 -20.43 8.29
C HIS A 70 4.41 -21.28 7.41
N ASP A 71 3.54 -20.67 6.60
CA ASP A 71 2.57 -21.37 5.78
C ASP A 71 2.46 -20.77 4.37
N LEU A 72 2.86 -21.55 3.36
CA LEU A 72 2.73 -21.24 1.93
C LEU A 72 1.27 -21.06 1.48
N SER A 73 0.31 -21.41 2.33
CA SER A 73 -1.11 -21.11 2.15
C SER A 73 -1.42 -19.60 2.17
N LEU A 74 -0.55 -18.78 2.77
CA LEU A 74 -0.76 -17.34 2.97
C LEU A 74 -0.41 -16.44 1.76
N CYS A 75 0.12 -16.99 0.67
CA CYS A 75 0.10 -16.27 -0.60
C CYS A 75 -1.29 -16.37 -1.26
N GLN A 76 -2.04 -17.44 -1.02
CA GLN A 76 -3.30 -17.72 -1.74
C GLN A 76 -4.51 -16.98 -1.16
N ASN A 77 -4.34 -16.29 -0.02
CA ASN A 77 -5.38 -15.49 0.60
C ASN A 77 -5.18 -13.98 0.45
N LEU A 78 -4.00 -13.51 0.02
CA LEU A 78 -3.68 -12.10 -0.15
C LEU A 78 -3.72 -11.70 -1.63
N TRP A 79 -4.36 -10.58 -1.88
CA TRP A 79 -4.63 -10.02 -3.20
C TRP A 79 -4.16 -8.58 -3.24
N LEU A 80 -3.59 -8.16 -4.35
CA LEU A 80 -3.07 -6.82 -4.57
C LEU A 80 -3.73 -6.21 -5.80
N ALA A 81 -4.29 -5.02 -5.64
CA ALA A 81 -4.69 -4.15 -6.75
C ALA A 81 -3.91 -2.84 -6.71
N HIS A 82 -3.64 -2.28 -7.89
CA HIS A 82 -3.01 -0.98 -8.03
C HIS A 82 -4.02 0.03 -8.57
N LEU A 83 -4.16 1.16 -7.88
CA LEU A 83 -4.97 2.30 -8.28
C LEU A 83 -4.07 3.51 -8.60
N GLY A 84 -4.56 4.41 -9.44
CA GLY A 84 -3.86 5.62 -9.85
C GLY A 84 -2.84 5.40 -10.99
N PRO A 85 -1.90 6.34 -11.20
CA PRO A 85 -1.66 7.53 -10.38
C PRO A 85 -2.82 8.53 -10.42
N PHE A 86 -2.94 9.35 -9.38
CA PHE A 86 -3.98 10.39 -9.23
C PHE A 86 -3.36 11.78 -9.16
N LEU A 87 -4.19 12.81 -9.38
CA LEU A 87 -3.78 14.21 -9.34
C LEU A 87 -3.98 14.80 -7.94
N GLU A 88 -3.23 15.86 -7.65
CA GLU A 88 -3.33 16.58 -6.38
C GLU A 88 -4.77 17.04 -6.09
N GLY A 89 -5.25 16.79 -4.87
CA GLY A 89 -6.62 17.09 -4.42
C GLY A 89 -7.74 16.32 -5.11
N ASP A 90 -7.44 15.25 -5.85
CA ASP A 90 -8.44 14.25 -6.20
C ASP A 90 -9.03 13.62 -4.93
N SER A 91 -10.34 13.36 -4.96
CA SER A 91 -11.03 12.54 -3.96
C SER A 91 -11.30 11.17 -4.55
N VAL A 92 -10.83 10.12 -3.90
CA VAL A 92 -10.94 8.73 -4.37
C VAL A 92 -11.83 7.92 -3.44
N GLU A 93 -12.83 7.27 -4.02
CA GLU A 93 -13.65 6.24 -3.39
C GLU A 93 -13.40 4.92 -4.11
N TYR A 94 -13.25 3.84 -3.36
CA TYR A 94 -13.11 2.51 -3.95
C TYR A 94 -13.88 1.46 -3.15
N VAL A 95 -14.23 0.39 -3.85
CA VAL A 95 -15.04 -0.71 -3.35
C VAL A 95 -14.27 -1.99 -3.60
N VAL A 96 -14.08 -2.75 -2.53
CA VAL A 96 -13.52 -4.10 -2.61
C VAL A 96 -14.68 -5.08 -2.65
N ALA A 97 -14.70 -5.91 -3.69
CA ALA A 97 -15.65 -7.00 -3.86
C ALA A 97 -14.91 -8.28 -4.19
N GLY A 98 -15.56 -9.42 -3.93
CA GLY A 98 -15.03 -10.66 -4.44
C GLY A 98 -16.08 -11.73 -4.60
N VAL A 99 -15.76 -12.63 -5.52
CA VAL A 99 -16.61 -13.69 -6.01
C VAL A 99 -15.88 -15.01 -5.76
N SER A 100 -16.64 -16.02 -5.33
CA SER A 100 -16.20 -17.40 -5.23
C SER A 100 -17.23 -18.30 -5.90
N CYS A 101 -16.86 -19.53 -6.29
CA CYS A 101 -17.80 -20.46 -6.96
C CYS A 101 -19.06 -20.76 -6.15
N ASP A 102 -18.97 -20.65 -4.82
CA ASP A 102 -20.04 -21.05 -3.90
C ASP A 102 -20.85 -19.85 -3.38
N GLU A 103 -20.30 -18.63 -3.42
CA GLU A 103 -20.91 -17.46 -2.78
C GLU A 103 -20.30 -16.13 -3.24
N ASP A 104 -21.16 -15.12 -3.42
CA ASP A 104 -20.78 -13.72 -3.64
C ASP A 104 -20.61 -12.99 -2.29
N PHE A 105 -19.54 -12.22 -2.12
CA PHE A 105 -19.32 -11.43 -0.92
C PHE A 105 -19.81 -9.98 -1.07
N ALA A 106 -20.42 -9.45 0.00
CA ALA A 106 -20.94 -8.09 0.02
C ALA A 106 -19.82 -7.04 -0.10
N PRO A 107 -19.95 -6.04 -0.99
CA PRO A 107 -18.91 -5.04 -1.21
C PRO A 107 -18.65 -4.14 0.02
N GLN A 108 -17.39 -3.75 0.23
CA GLN A 108 -16.98 -2.78 1.26
C GLN A 108 -16.44 -1.50 0.62
N VAL A 109 -16.94 -0.33 1.05
CA VAL A 109 -16.61 0.99 0.49
C VAL A 109 -15.58 1.71 1.37
N PHE A 110 -14.55 2.26 0.75
CA PHE A 110 -13.46 3.01 1.40
C PHE A 110 -13.18 4.31 0.65
N LYS A 111 -12.61 5.32 1.34
CA LYS A 111 -12.34 6.65 0.77
C LYS A 111 -11.00 7.21 1.25
N PHE A 112 -10.34 7.98 0.38
CA PHE A 112 -9.17 8.81 0.72
C PHE A 112 -9.07 10.02 -0.23
N THR A 113 -8.22 10.97 0.12
CA THR A 113 -7.93 12.17 -0.68
C THR A 113 -6.44 12.24 -1.01
N ILE A 114 -6.11 12.80 -2.17
CA ILE A 114 -4.72 13.05 -2.56
C ILE A 114 -4.25 14.36 -1.93
N GLU A 115 -3.27 14.28 -1.04
CA GLU A 115 -2.72 15.42 -0.32
C GLU A 115 -1.76 16.23 -1.21
N GLU A 116 -1.64 17.53 -0.93
CA GLU A 116 -0.58 18.35 -1.52
C GLU A 116 0.77 17.94 -0.92
N GLU A 117 1.81 17.85 -1.74
CA GLU A 117 3.16 17.69 -1.21
C GLU A 117 3.50 18.96 -0.40
N GLU A 118 3.71 18.82 0.91
CA GLU A 118 4.23 19.92 1.72
C GLU A 118 5.60 20.30 1.13
N LYS A 119 5.63 21.41 0.39
CA LYS A 119 6.87 22.02 -0.08
C LYS A 119 7.68 22.38 1.16
N ASN A 120 8.58 21.50 1.54
CA ASN A 120 9.57 21.77 2.56
C ASN A 120 10.39 22.99 2.10
N ASN A 121 10.01 24.16 2.58
CA ASN A 121 10.88 25.32 2.67
C ASN A 121 11.98 24.98 3.69
N HIS A 122 12.94 24.16 3.27
CA HIS A 122 14.23 24.04 3.93
C HIS A 122 15.27 24.75 3.08
N GLY A 123 15.23 26.08 3.18
CA GLY A 123 16.47 26.83 3.26
C GLY A 123 17.28 26.31 4.45
N GLU A 124 18.59 26.26 4.24
CA GLU A 124 19.62 25.82 5.18
C GLU A 124 19.89 24.31 5.25
N ARG A 125 20.72 23.85 4.29
CA ARG A 125 21.65 22.75 4.56
C ARG A 125 22.48 23.10 5.81
N PRO A 126 22.47 22.30 6.89
CA PRO A 126 23.52 22.45 7.89
C PRO A 126 24.84 22.07 7.23
N ARG A 127 25.76 23.03 7.14
CA ARG A 127 27.16 22.77 6.81
C ARG A 127 27.71 21.79 7.84
N VAL A 128 27.88 20.52 7.45
CA VAL A 128 28.67 19.56 8.22
C VAL A 128 30.11 20.09 8.23
N ARG A 129 30.47 20.72 9.34
CA ARG A 129 31.83 21.19 9.62
C ARG A 129 32.68 19.98 9.96
N ASN A 130 33.48 19.54 8.99
CA ASN A 130 34.57 18.58 9.18
C ASN A 130 35.63 19.17 10.12
N GLU A 131 35.56 18.89 11.41
CA GLU A 131 36.61 19.22 12.37
C GLU A 131 36.68 18.17 13.50
N HIS A 132 37.46 17.09 13.30
CA HIS A 132 38.64 16.77 14.12
C HIS A 132 39.10 15.31 13.94
N ARG A 133 40.18 15.16 13.17
CA ARG A 133 41.17 14.09 13.33
C ARG A 133 42.18 14.55 14.38
N ARG A 134 42.31 13.83 15.50
CA ARG A 134 43.54 13.59 16.29
C ARG A 134 43.15 12.72 17.49
N ALA A 135 43.40 11.41 17.41
CA ALA A 135 44.65 10.76 17.83
C ALA A 135 44.62 10.41 19.32
N LEU A 136 44.51 9.13 19.64
CA LEU A 136 45.25 8.51 20.74
C LEU A 136 45.59 7.06 20.37
N ARG A 137 46.89 6.85 20.13
CA ARG A 137 47.59 5.56 20.24
C ARG A 137 47.69 5.18 21.71
N GLY A 138 47.74 3.87 21.97
CA GLY A 138 48.20 3.25 23.22
C GLY A 138 47.15 2.28 23.76
N SER A 139 47.44 1.03 24.10
CA SER A 139 48.69 0.26 24.15
C SER A 139 48.30 -1.19 24.46
N TYR A 140 49.10 -2.14 23.94
CA TYR A 140 49.18 -3.52 24.39
C TYR A 140 49.25 -3.64 25.93
N GLN A 141 48.54 -4.61 26.53
CA GLN A 141 49.16 -5.65 27.38
C GLN A 141 48.18 -6.79 27.75
N HIS A 142 48.76 -7.99 27.79
CA HIS A 142 48.22 -9.29 28.20
C HIS A 142 47.62 -9.31 29.61
N VAL A 143 46.62 -10.18 29.82
CA VAL A 143 46.71 -11.31 30.77
C VAL A 143 46.04 -12.53 30.13
#